data_AF-A0AA90CTQ8-F1
#
_entry.id   AF-A0AA90CTQ8-F1
#
_cell.length_a   1.000
_cell.length_b   1.000
_cell.length_c   1.000
_cell.angle_alpha   90.00
_cell.angle_beta   90.00
_cell.angle_gamma   90.00
#
_symmetry.space_group_name_H-M   'P 1'
#
loop_
_entity.id
_entity.type
_entity.pdbx_description
1 polymer ?
#
loop_
_entity_poly.entity_id
_entity_poly.type
_entity_poly.pdbx_seq_one_letter_code
_entity_poly.pdbx_strand_id
1 'polypeptide(L)'
;MSERAPDTLVKALQNPELYDHPVSDFQVIETHISQVLLTGDYAYKIKKPMDFGFLNFSTLERRKHFCEEELRLNRRLASDLYLDVIPITGSPEQPVLEGEGEPFEYAIRMRQFEQSQLFDKRQERGDLAPELLTSVARQTALFHDSLPPVPDEKPLGTPEAVHAAMQENFDQIRPLLDDKALLTQLDALEEWTRTTFERNRDLIAQRRANGLVRECHGDLHLANITVFNEQVTVFDCIEFNEPFRWIDVINDLAFLLMDLESRQESALANLVLNTYLEYRGDFEALALLPLYKAYRAMVRAKIALFTLGNPSLNDSEREGLMQSYRSYAQLAEDYGAIPNHYLLATTGLSASGKTCVSAAMSAELELVRLRSDVERKRLHGLAPLDDSKSGLGTDLYSPEATEQTYKHLATLAGQLLSSGLPVIVDAASLKESERSLFAKVAENQGVPFALLHTEAPEDLRRDWVRKRKGDASEATEEMLDAQQTWFEPLTADEKTHTIHLHTDQEHVAEAVADRIRQHLGLGPRSSS
;
A
#
# COMPACT_ATOMS: atom_id res chain seq x y z
N MET A 1 -12.35 -41.34 -8.28
CA MET A 1 -11.07 -41.95 -8.70
C MET A 1 -10.73 -41.55 -10.14
N SER A 2 -10.00 -40.44 -10.27
CA SER A 2 -8.91 -40.22 -11.23
C SER A 2 -8.03 -39.12 -10.61
N GLU A 3 -7.38 -39.46 -9.51
CA GLU A 3 -6.50 -38.56 -8.72
C GLU A 3 -5.07 -38.50 -9.30
N ARG A 4 -4.88 -38.62 -10.63
CA ARG A 4 -3.53 -38.73 -11.24
C ARG A 4 -3.21 -37.73 -12.37
N ALA A 5 -4.08 -36.78 -12.67
CA ALA A 5 -3.95 -35.96 -13.89
C ALA A 5 -2.94 -34.79 -13.86
N PRO A 6 -2.78 -33.99 -12.77
CA PRO A 6 -1.96 -32.76 -12.84
C PRO A 6 -0.45 -33.05 -12.93
N ASP A 7 0.07 -33.94 -12.08
CA ASP A 7 1.50 -34.23 -12.04
C ASP A 7 2.01 -34.93 -13.30
N THR A 8 1.15 -35.71 -13.96
CA THR A 8 1.50 -36.38 -15.22
C THR A 8 1.71 -35.36 -16.35
N LEU A 9 0.81 -34.37 -16.45
CA LEU A 9 0.91 -33.31 -17.46
C LEU A 9 2.15 -32.44 -17.25
N VAL A 10 2.37 -31.92 -16.04
CA VAL A 10 3.53 -31.03 -15.77
C VAL A 10 4.85 -31.78 -15.95
N LYS A 11 4.89 -33.07 -15.63
CA LYS A 11 6.05 -33.91 -15.93
C LYS A 11 6.28 -34.10 -17.43
N ALA A 12 5.23 -34.32 -18.21
CA ALA A 12 5.33 -34.48 -19.65
C ALA A 12 5.74 -33.17 -20.36
N LEU A 13 5.30 -32.02 -19.84
CA LEU A 13 5.69 -30.71 -20.33
C LEU A 13 7.17 -30.37 -20.07
N GLN A 14 7.88 -31.09 -19.19
CA GLN A 14 9.33 -30.94 -19.01
C GLN A 14 10.13 -31.63 -20.14
N ASN A 15 9.78 -31.31 -21.39
CA ASN A 15 10.44 -31.74 -22.61
C ASN A 15 10.68 -30.52 -23.52
N PRO A 16 11.94 -30.13 -23.80
CA PRO A 16 12.27 -28.97 -24.61
C PRO A 16 11.67 -29.00 -26.03
N GLU A 17 11.43 -30.20 -26.59
CA GLU A 17 10.89 -30.37 -27.95
C GLU A 17 9.43 -29.91 -28.10
N LEU A 18 8.71 -29.66 -26.99
CA LEU A 18 7.33 -29.21 -27.00
C LEU A 18 7.16 -27.70 -27.18
N TYR A 19 8.27 -26.94 -27.14
CA TYR A 19 8.27 -25.48 -27.14
C TYR A 19 8.79 -24.93 -28.47
N ASP A 20 8.20 -23.84 -28.93
CA ASP A 20 8.62 -23.12 -30.15
C ASP A 20 9.78 -22.14 -29.91
N HIS A 21 10.31 -22.13 -28.68
CA HIS A 21 11.45 -21.35 -28.24
C HIS A 21 12.50 -22.24 -27.57
N PRO A 22 13.76 -21.77 -27.43
CA PRO A 22 14.79 -22.51 -26.71
C PRO A 22 14.40 -22.72 -25.24
N VAL A 23 14.60 -23.94 -24.74
CA VAL A 23 14.43 -24.30 -23.32
C VAL A 23 15.68 -25.02 -22.84
N SER A 24 16.37 -24.45 -21.86
CA SER A 24 17.62 -25.00 -21.32
C SER A 24 17.45 -25.72 -19.98
N ASP A 25 16.44 -25.33 -19.20
CA ASP A 25 16.15 -25.91 -17.89
C ASP A 25 14.66 -25.74 -17.56
N PHE A 26 14.17 -26.55 -16.63
CA PHE A 26 12.81 -26.48 -16.13
C PHE A 26 12.79 -26.26 -14.62
N GLN A 27 11.95 -25.33 -14.18
CA GLN A 27 11.60 -25.20 -12.78
C GLN A 27 10.08 -25.19 -12.65
N VAL A 28 9.55 -26.00 -11.73
CA VAL A 28 8.13 -26.01 -11.39
C VAL A 28 7.94 -25.25 -10.09
N ILE A 29 7.12 -24.20 -10.13
CA ILE A 29 6.64 -23.50 -8.93
C ILE A 29 5.20 -23.95 -8.72
N GLU A 30 4.93 -24.48 -7.52
CA GLU A 30 3.60 -24.96 -7.15
C GLU A 30 2.95 -24.00 -6.16
N THR A 31 1.73 -23.55 -6.49
CA THR A 31 0.87 -22.76 -5.58
C THR A 31 -0.31 -23.62 -5.13
N HIS A 32 -1.15 -23.13 -4.20
CA HIS A 32 -2.34 -23.86 -3.76
C HIS A 32 -3.31 -24.20 -4.92
N ILE A 33 -3.36 -23.35 -5.96
CA ILE A 33 -4.38 -23.43 -7.01
C ILE A 33 -3.80 -23.56 -8.43
N SER A 34 -2.47 -23.55 -8.59
CA SER A 34 -1.82 -23.60 -9.90
C SER A 34 -0.43 -24.25 -9.86
N GLN A 35 0.06 -24.64 -11.03
CA GLN A 35 1.45 -25.05 -11.27
C GLN A 35 2.02 -24.13 -12.35
N VAL A 36 3.18 -23.51 -12.10
CA VAL A 36 3.88 -22.61 -13.02
C VAL A 36 5.15 -23.28 -13.48
N LEU A 37 5.25 -23.56 -14.77
CA LEU A 37 6.43 -24.16 -15.39
C LEU A 37 7.29 -23.07 -16.03
N LEU A 38 8.48 -22.86 -15.46
CA LEU A 38 9.50 -21.94 -15.95
C LEU A 38 10.36 -22.65 -17.00
N THR A 39 10.58 -21.99 -18.15
CA THR A 39 11.21 -22.59 -19.33
C THR A 39 12.32 -21.73 -19.95
N GLY A 40 12.76 -20.67 -19.24
CA GLY A 40 13.78 -19.72 -19.69
C GLY A 40 13.17 -18.36 -20.01
N ASP A 41 12.73 -18.17 -21.26
CA ASP A 41 12.13 -16.91 -21.71
C ASP A 41 10.65 -16.79 -21.32
N TYR A 42 9.97 -17.93 -21.15
CA TYR A 42 8.53 -18.01 -20.88
C TYR A 42 8.22 -18.83 -19.63
N ALA A 43 7.07 -18.54 -19.04
CA ALA A 43 6.45 -19.30 -17.97
C ALA A 43 5.03 -19.73 -18.39
N TYR A 44 4.64 -20.94 -17.99
CA TYR A 44 3.33 -21.51 -18.32
C TYR A 44 2.59 -21.84 -17.03
N LYS A 45 1.53 -21.09 -16.71
CA LYS A 45 0.68 -21.29 -15.52
C LYS A 45 -0.54 -22.14 -15.87
N ILE A 46 -0.67 -23.27 -15.21
CA ILE A 46 -1.77 -24.23 -15.37
C ILE A 46 -2.56 -24.30 -14.06
N LYS A 47 -3.89 -24.16 -14.16
CA LYS A 47 -4.78 -24.18 -12.99
C LYS A 47 -5.06 -25.62 -12.54
N LYS A 48 -5.05 -25.87 -11.23
CA LYS A 48 -5.36 -27.19 -10.66
C LYS A 48 -6.88 -27.44 -10.67
N PRO A 49 -7.34 -28.67 -10.94
CA PRO A 49 -8.78 -28.99 -10.96
C PRO A 49 -9.37 -29.12 -9.55
N MET A 50 -9.52 -27.99 -8.85
CA MET A 50 -9.92 -27.94 -7.44
C MET A 50 -11.17 -27.07 -7.21
N ASP A 51 -11.89 -27.31 -6.11
CA ASP A 51 -13.00 -26.49 -5.63
C ASP A 51 -12.84 -26.25 -4.12
N PHE A 52 -12.69 -24.98 -3.75
CA PHE A 52 -12.54 -24.53 -2.35
C PHE A 52 -13.75 -23.72 -1.87
N GLY A 53 -14.87 -23.73 -2.60
CA GLY A 53 -16.08 -22.96 -2.29
C GLY A 53 -15.99 -21.49 -2.72
N PHE A 54 -14.88 -20.81 -2.39
CA PHE A 54 -14.58 -19.46 -2.88
C PHE A 54 -13.92 -19.44 -4.28
N LEU A 55 -13.54 -20.63 -4.77
CA LEU A 55 -12.87 -20.90 -6.05
C LEU A 55 -13.39 -22.21 -6.60
N ASN A 56 -13.67 -22.29 -7.91
CA ASN A 56 -13.97 -23.58 -8.55
C ASN A 56 -13.37 -23.68 -9.96
N PHE A 57 -12.35 -24.52 -10.08
CA PHE A 57 -11.61 -24.90 -11.29
C PHE A 57 -11.88 -26.35 -11.72
N SER A 58 -12.95 -26.97 -11.22
CA SER A 58 -13.22 -28.40 -11.37
C SER A 58 -13.42 -28.85 -12.83
N THR A 59 -13.98 -28.00 -13.68
CA THR A 59 -14.20 -28.30 -15.11
C THR A 59 -13.23 -27.55 -16.00
N LEU A 60 -12.98 -28.11 -17.19
CA LEU A 60 -12.08 -27.50 -18.18
C LEU A 60 -12.59 -26.12 -18.63
N GLU A 61 -13.89 -25.96 -18.81
CA GLU A 61 -14.51 -24.69 -19.20
C GLU A 61 -14.27 -23.61 -18.14
N ARG A 62 -14.35 -23.98 -16.85
CA ARG A 62 -14.05 -23.05 -15.75
C ARG A 62 -12.57 -22.68 -15.73
N ARG A 63 -11.66 -23.64 -15.93
CA ARG A 63 -10.22 -23.34 -16.00
C ARG A 63 -9.90 -22.41 -17.17
N LYS A 64 -10.47 -22.67 -18.36
CA LYS A 64 -10.35 -21.77 -19.50
C LYS A 64 -10.81 -20.35 -19.15
N HIS A 65 -12.04 -20.23 -18.63
CA HIS A 65 -12.62 -18.95 -18.25
C HIS A 65 -11.74 -18.17 -17.27
N PHE A 66 -11.23 -18.83 -16.22
CA PHE A 66 -10.38 -18.15 -15.25
C PHE A 66 -8.96 -17.89 -15.77
N CYS A 67 -8.44 -18.67 -16.72
CA CYS A 67 -7.20 -18.30 -17.43
C CYS A 67 -7.40 -17.01 -18.23
N GLU A 68 -8.54 -16.87 -18.92
CA GLU A 68 -8.89 -15.67 -19.67
C GLU A 68 -9.13 -14.46 -18.75
N GLU A 69 -9.78 -14.64 -17.60
CA GLU A 69 -9.96 -13.59 -16.60
C GLU A 69 -8.64 -13.15 -15.97
N GLU A 70 -7.74 -14.09 -15.65
CA GLU A 70 -6.40 -13.74 -15.13
C GLU A 70 -5.61 -12.93 -16.16
N LEU A 71 -5.65 -13.32 -17.44
CA LEU A 71 -5.05 -12.56 -18.54
C LEU A 71 -5.66 -11.15 -18.66
N ARG A 72 -6.99 -11.04 -18.63
CA ARG A 72 -7.72 -9.76 -18.72
C ARG A 72 -7.32 -8.81 -17.59
N LEU A 73 -7.32 -9.33 -16.36
CA LEU A 73 -7.12 -8.53 -15.16
C LEU A 73 -5.66 -8.09 -15.00
N ASN A 74 -4.70 -8.99 -15.26
CA ASN A 74 -3.30 -8.70 -15.06
C ASN A 74 -2.69 -7.81 -16.16
N ARG A 75 -3.21 -7.86 -17.39
CA ARG A 75 -2.76 -6.94 -18.45
C ARG A 75 -2.97 -5.46 -18.14
N ARG A 76 -3.81 -5.12 -17.14
CA ARG A 76 -4.01 -3.74 -16.68
C ARG A 76 -2.76 -3.14 -16.01
N LEU A 77 -1.93 -3.98 -15.41
CA LEU A 77 -0.72 -3.58 -14.66
C LEU A 77 0.57 -4.29 -15.13
N ALA A 78 0.43 -5.35 -15.93
CA ALA A 78 1.51 -6.23 -16.36
C ALA A 78 1.32 -6.70 -17.82
N SER A 79 0.98 -5.78 -18.74
CA SER A 79 0.69 -6.08 -20.15
C SER A 79 1.82 -6.83 -20.86
N ASP A 80 3.07 -6.49 -20.53
CA ASP A 80 4.25 -7.06 -21.17
C ASP A 80 4.61 -8.43 -20.59
N LEU A 81 4.08 -8.75 -19.40
CA LEU A 81 4.30 -10.00 -18.69
C LEU A 81 3.28 -11.08 -19.11
N TYR A 82 2.00 -10.73 -19.26
CA TYR A 82 0.93 -11.67 -19.59
C TYR A 82 0.60 -11.69 -21.10
N LEU A 83 0.96 -12.78 -21.79
CA LEU A 83 0.98 -12.83 -23.24
C LEU A 83 -0.30 -13.39 -23.85
N ASP A 84 -0.75 -14.57 -23.46
CA ASP A 84 -1.97 -15.20 -23.97
C ASP A 84 -2.39 -16.43 -23.15
N VAL A 85 -3.57 -16.96 -23.46
CA VAL A 85 -4.04 -18.27 -22.98
C VAL A 85 -3.93 -19.23 -24.16
N ILE A 86 -3.16 -20.30 -23.98
CA ILE A 86 -2.92 -21.31 -25.02
C ILE A 86 -3.63 -22.64 -24.70
N PRO A 87 -4.19 -23.33 -25.70
CA PRO A 87 -4.73 -24.67 -25.52
C PRO A 87 -3.62 -25.72 -25.43
N ILE A 88 -3.88 -26.77 -24.65
CA ILE A 88 -3.06 -27.98 -24.60
C ILE A 88 -3.93 -29.13 -25.14
N THR A 89 -3.47 -29.73 -26.24
CA THR A 89 -4.13 -30.85 -26.94
C THR A 89 -3.30 -32.13 -26.82
N GLY A 90 -3.79 -33.25 -27.37
CA GLY A 90 -3.13 -34.56 -27.27
C GLY A 90 -3.61 -35.32 -26.04
N SER A 91 -2.68 -35.88 -25.25
CA SER A 91 -2.97 -36.52 -23.97
C SER A 91 -2.06 -35.98 -22.86
N PRO A 92 -2.40 -36.19 -21.56
CA PRO A 92 -1.53 -35.78 -20.46
C PRO A 92 -0.10 -36.35 -20.52
N GLU A 93 0.10 -37.51 -21.15
CA GLU A 93 1.41 -38.15 -21.33
C GLU A 93 2.16 -37.66 -22.57
N GLN A 94 1.44 -37.14 -23.57
CA GLN A 94 1.98 -36.61 -24.83
C GLN A 94 1.26 -35.30 -25.18
N PRO A 95 1.47 -34.23 -24.37
CA PRO A 95 0.81 -32.96 -24.59
C PRO A 95 1.40 -32.25 -25.81
N VAL A 96 0.56 -31.51 -26.53
CA VAL A 96 0.96 -30.61 -27.61
C VAL A 96 0.44 -29.21 -27.30
N LEU A 97 1.37 -28.28 -27.06
CA LEU A 97 1.06 -26.87 -26.87
C LEU A 97 0.59 -26.27 -28.20
N GLU A 98 -0.53 -25.54 -28.19
CA GLU A 98 -1.11 -24.92 -29.39
C GLU A 98 -1.42 -25.93 -30.53
N GLY A 99 -1.57 -27.22 -30.19
CA GLY A 99 -1.84 -28.27 -31.18
C GLY A 99 -3.26 -28.24 -31.76
N GLU A 100 -3.44 -28.95 -32.87
CA GLU A 100 -4.76 -29.11 -33.52
C GLU A 100 -5.64 -30.11 -32.74
N GLY A 101 -6.94 -29.81 -32.63
CA GLY A 101 -7.94 -30.70 -32.02
C GLY A 101 -8.61 -30.12 -30.77
N GLU A 102 -9.34 -30.97 -30.05
CA GLU A 102 -10.03 -30.59 -28.82
C GLU A 102 -9.02 -30.44 -27.66
N PRO A 103 -8.92 -29.26 -27.02
CA PRO A 103 -8.05 -29.08 -25.84
C PRO A 103 -8.55 -29.92 -24.67
N PHE A 104 -7.61 -30.51 -23.92
CA PHE A 104 -7.91 -31.14 -22.63
C PHE A 104 -7.47 -30.29 -21.44
N GLU A 105 -6.64 -29.27 -21.67
CA GLU A 105 -6.21 -28.29 -20.66
C GLU A 105 -5.85 -26.94 -21.31
N TYR A 106 -5.72 -25.88 -20.52
CA TYR A 106 -5.24 -24.57 -20.93
C TYR A 106 -4.08 -24.09 -20.03
N ALA A 107 -3.16 -23.31 -20.61
CA ALA A 107 -2.12 -22.62 -19.87
C ALA A 107 -2.14 -21.12 -20.17
N ILE A 108 -1.80 -20.31 -19.18
CA ILE A 108 -1.46 -18.90 -19.38
C ILE A 108 0.03 -18.86 -19.72
N ARG A 109 0.38 -18.36 -20.91
CA ARG A 109 1.77 -18.11 -21.30
C ARG A 109 2.15 -16.69 -20.90
N MET A 110 3.25 -16.59 -20.16
CA MET A 110 3.79 -15.36 -19.60
C MET A 110 5.25 -15.24 -19.96
N ARG A 111 5.80 -14.03 -19.92
CA ARG A 111 7.27 -13.87 -19.89
C ARG A 111 7.78 -14.33 -18.55
N GLN A 112 8.86 -15.10 -18.55
CA GLN A 112 9.53 -15.45 -17.31
C GLN A 112 10.37 -14.24 -16.84
N PHE A 113 10.39 -14.01 -15.53
CA PHE A 113 11.25 -13.01 -14.89
C PHE A 113 12.04 -13.65 -13.74
N GLU A 114 13.14 -13.00 -13.39
CA GLU A 114 14.02 -13.46 -12.33
C GLU A 114 13.32 -13.37 -10.96
N GLN A 115 13.14 -14.50 -10.28
CA GLN A 115 12.40 -14.59 -9.02
C GLN A 115 13.07 -13.79 -7.87
N SER A 116 14.38 -13.52 -7.98
CA SER A 116 15.09 -12.67 -7.04
C SER A 116 14.60 -11.21 -7.07
N GLN A 117 13.93 -10.78 -8.14
CA GLN A 117 13.44 -9.41 -8.36
C GLN A 117 12.08 -9.13 -7.71
N LEU A 118 11.41 -10.17 -7.19
CA LEU A 118 10.19 -10.00 -6.39
C LEU A 118 10.47 -9.14 -5.16
N PHE A 119 9.53 -8.26 -4.81
CA PHE A 119 9.74 -7.31 -3.72
C PHE A 119 9.90 -8.00 -2.36
N ASP A 120 9.25 -9.14 -2.13
CA ASP A 120 9.43 -9.91 -0.90
C ASP A 120 10.86 -10.48 -0.81
N LYS A 121 11.42 -10.96 -1.93
CA LYS A 121 12.81 -11.45 -2.01
C LYS A 121 13.84 -10.34 -1.91
N ARG A 122 13.52 -9.16 -2.44
CA ARG A 122 14.32 -7.95 -2.26
C ARG A 122 14.34 -7.49 -0.80
N GLN A 123 13.19 -7.53 -0.15
CA GLN A 123 13.04 -7.21 1.29
C GLN A 123 13.80 -8.20 2.16
N GLU A 124 13.67 -9.51 1.91
CA GLU A 124 14.40 -10.56 2.63
C GLU A 124 15.94 -10.40 2.56
N ARG A 125 16.46 -9.77 1.48
CA ARG A 125 17.88 -9.47 1.30
C ARG A 125 18.31 -8.08 1.80
N GLY A 126 17.37 -7.24 2.22
CA GLY A 126 17.62 -5.84 2.60
C GLY A 126 17.95 -4.92 1.41
N ASP A 127 17.52 -5.26 0.19
CA ASP A 127 17.77 -4.48 -1.04
C ASP A 127 16.51 -3.81 -1.63
N LEU A 128 15.39 -3.84 -0.91
CA LEU A 128 14.14 -3.17 -1.32
C LEU A 128 14.28 -1.65 -1.15
N ALA A 129 14.67 -0.98 -2.25
CA ALA A 129 14.89 0.45 -2.25
C ALA A 129 13.59 1.26 -2.09
N PRO A 130 13.58 2.36 -1.28
CA PRO A 130 12.42 3.24 -1.11
C PRO A 130 11.82 3.75 -2.44
N GLU A 131 12.64 4.00 -3.45
CA GLU A 131 12.21 4.51 -4.75
C GLU A 131 11.27 3.53 -5.47
N LEU A 132 11.52 2.22 -5.34
CA LEU A 132 10.64 1.18 -5.89
C LEU A 132 9.25 1.23 -5.24
N LEU A 133 9.20 1.50 -3.94
CA LEU A 133 7.95 1.62 -3.18
C LEU A 133 7.21 2.93 -3.48
N THR A 134 7.92 4.04 -3.70
CA THR A 134 7.27 5.27 -4.20
C THR A 134 6.68 5.06 -5.60
N SER A 135 7.36 4.29 -6.45
CA SER A 135 6.87 3.94 -7.80
C SER A 135 5.60 3.09 -7.72
N VAL A 136 5.56 2.04 -6.88
CA VAL A 136 4.35 1.22 -6.73
C VAL A 136 3.20 2.03 -6.13
N ALA A 137 3.45 2.87 -5.11
CA ALA A 137 2.43 3.70 -4.48
C ALA A 137 1.77 4.65 -5.49
N ARG A 138 2.58 5.31 -6.32
CA ARG A 138 2.11 6.17 -7.42
C ARG A 138 1.32 5.37 -8.46
N GLN A 139 1.85 4.23 -8.90
CA GLN A 139 1.18 3.37 -9.88
C GLN A 139 -0.18 2.91 -9.35
N THR A 140 -0.26 2.48 -8.09
CA THR A 140 -1.50 2.06 -7.43
C THR A 140 -2.50 3.22 -7.32
N ALA A 141 -2.06 4.43 -6.95
CA ALA A 141 -2.92 5.61 -6.92
C ALA A 141 -3.57 5.89 -8.29
N LEU A 142 -2.75 5.95 -9.35
CA LEU A 142 -3.20 6.19 -10.71
C LEU A 142 -4.07 5.06 -11.26
N PHE A 143 -3.70 3.81 -10.97
CA PHE A 143 -4.48 2.63 -11.32
C PHE A 143 -5.87 2.70 -10.70
N HIS A 144 -5.94 2.93 -9.38
CA HIS A 144 -7.21 3.07 -8.70
C HIS A 144 -8.06 4.18 -9.31
N ASP A 145 -7.48 5.35 -9.62
CA ASP A 145 -8.19 6.46 -10.29
C ASP A 145 -8.76 6.10 -11.68
N SER A 146 -8.05 5.26 -12.42
CA SER A 146 -8.46 4.83 -13.77
C SER A 146 -9.60 3.81 -13.80
N LEU A 147 -9.84 3.10 -12.69
CA LEU A 147 -10.82 2.03 -12.64
C LEU A 147 -12.27 2.56 -12.56
N PRO A 148 -13.23 1.91 -13.23
CA PRO A 148 -14.63 2.25 -13.08
C PRO A 148 -15.13 1.90 -11.66
N PRO A 149 -16.12 2.65 -11.13
CA PRO A 149 -16.79 2.28 -9.90
C PRO A 149 -17.61 1.00 -10.08
N VAL A 150 -17.90 0.34 -8.96
CA VAL A 150 -18.80 -0.82 -8.92
C VAL A 150 -20.18 -0.47 -9.50
N PRO A 151 -20.77 -1.30 -10.37
CA PRO A 151 -22.14 -1.09 -10.84
C PRO A 151 -23.13 -1.09 -9.67
N ASP A 152 -24.11 -0.18 -9.70
CA ASP A 152 -25.05 0.03 -8.60
C ASP A 152 -25.85 -1.23 -8.26
N GLU A 153 -26.20 -2.02 -9.27
CA GLU A 153 -26.96 -3.26 -9.17
C GLU A 153 -26.18 -4.43 -8.56
N LYS A 154 -24.85 -4.35 -8.49
CA LYS A 154 -24.04 -5.41 -7.89
C LYS A 154 -24.03 -5.25 -6.36
N PRO A 155 -24.29 -6.32 -5.58
CA PRO A 155 -24.23 -6.29 -4.11
C PRO A 155 -22.78 -6.35 -3.60
N LEU A 156 -21.82 -5.77 -4.33
CA LEU A 156 -20.39 -5.77 -4.03
C LEU A 156 -20.00 -4.46 -3.34
N GLY A 157 -19.06 -4.57 -2.39
CA GLY A 157 -18.59 -3.44 -1.58
C GLY A 157 -19.66 -2.75 -0.74
N THR A 158 -20.86 -3.35 -0.59
CA THR A 158 -21.83 -2.85 0.39
C THR A 158 -21.32 -3.11 1.80
N PRO A 159 -21.77 -2.36 2.83
CA PRO A 159 -21.37 -2.63 4.20
C PRO A 159 -21.59 -4.10 4.61
N GLU A 160 -22.70 -4.71 4.18
CA GLU A 160 -23.00 -6.12 4.46
C GLU A 160 -21.99 -7.06 3.79
N ALA A 161 -21.63 -6.81 2.54
CA ALA A 161 -20.65 -7.62 1.82
C ALA A 161 -19.25 -7.50 2.44
N VAL A 162 -18.86 -6.28 2.84
CA VAL A 162 -17.59 -6.02 3.53
C VAL A 162 -17.54 -6.76 4.86
N HIS A 163 -18.57 -6.64 5.69
CA HIS A 163 -18.63 -7.33 6.98
C HIS A 163 -18.68 -8.85 6.82
N ALA A 164 -19.44 -9.37 5.85
CA ALA A 164 -19.52 -10.81 5.59
C ALA A 164 -18.14 -11.39 5.24
N ALA A 165 -17.35 -10.71 4.41
CA ALA A 165 -15.99 -11.14 4.07
C ALA A 165 -15.05 -11.12 5.29
N MET A 166 -15.23 -10.16 6.20
CA MET A 166 -14.48 -10.11 7.46
C MET A 166 -14.87 -11.26 8.39
N GLN A 167 -16.18 -11.48 8.58
CA GLN A 167 -16.73 -12.54 9.43
C GLN A 167 -16.30 -13.93 8.97
N GLU A 168 -16.29 -14.17 7.64
CA GLU A 168 -15.90 -15.45 7.05
C GLU A 168 -14.49 -15.89 7.48
N ASN A 169 -13.56 -14.95 7.72
CA ASN A 169 -12.24 -15.29 8.23
C ASN A 169 -12.31 -15.93 9.62
N PHE A 170 -13.09 -15.37 10.53
CA PHE A 170 -13.25 -15.90 11.89
C PHE A 170 -13.94 -17.26 11.87
N ASP A 171 -15.01 -17.39 11.08
CA ASP A 171 -15.76 -18.63 10.93
C ASP A 171 -14.89 -19.79 10.38
N GLN A 172 -13.95 -19.47 9.48
CA GLN A 172 -13.03 -20.45 8.87
C GLN A 172 -11.79 -20.75 9.72
N ILE A 173 -11.32 -19.79 10.53
CA ILE A 173 -10.18 -19.98 11.43
C ILE A 173 -10.57 -20.80 12.65
N ARG A 174 -11.73 -20.52 13.24
CA ARG A 174 -12.16 -21.10 14.52
C ARG A 174 -12.11 -22.63 14.59
N PRO A 175 -12.55 -23.39 13.55
CA PRO A 175 -12.47 -24.85 13.57
C PRO A 175 -11.05 -25.42 13.46
N LEU A 176 -10.05 -24.59 13.15
CA LEU A 176 -8.65 -24.99 12.95
C LEU A 176 -7.79 -24.75 14.20
N LEU A 177 -8.37 -24.20 15.27
CA LEU A 177 -7.67 -23.88 16.51
C LEU A 177 -8.21 -24.73 17.65
N ASP A 178 -7.30 -25.45 18.32
CA ASP A 178 -7.61 -26.21 19.54
C ASP A 178 -7.14 -25.48 20.82
N ASP A 179 -6.23 -24.51 20.68
CA ASP A 179 -5.65 -23.77 21.80
C ASP A 179 -6.62 -22.72 22.35
N LYS A 180 -6.92 -22.81 23.65
CA LYS A 180 -7.88 -21.92 24.33
C LYS A 180 -7.44 -20.45 24.33
N ALA A 181 -6.15 -20.16 24.43
CA ALA A 181 -5.65 -18.79 24.41
C ALA A 181 -5.81 -18.19 23.01
N LEU A 182 -5.50 -18.95 21.96
CA LEU A 182 -5.72 -18.51 20.58
C LEU A 182 -7.19 -18.29 20.25
N LEU A 183 -8.09 -19.15 20.74
CA LEU A 183 -9.54 -18.94 20.61
C LEU A 183 -10.03 -17.69 21.34
N THR A 184 -9.46 -17.40 22.52
CA THR A 184 -9.78 -16.17 23.27
C THR A 184 -9.32 -14.91 22.52
N GLN A 185 -8.13 -14.97 21.92
CA GLN A 185 -7.61 -13.89 21.06
C GLN A 185 -8.52 -13.68 19.84
N LEU A 186 -8.94 -14.78 19.19
CA LEU A 186 -9.84 -14.74 18.05
C LEU A 186 -11.20 -14.10 18.40
N ASP A 187 -11.77 -14.44 19.55
CA ASP A 187 -13.03 -13.84 20.04
C ASP A 187 -12.89 -12.32 20.25
N ALA A 188 -11.75 -11.88 20.80
CA ALA A 188 -11.48 -10.46 21.00
C ALA A 188 -11.32 -9.71 19.67
N LEU A 189 -10.61 -10.30 18.71
CA LEU A 189 -10.43 -9.75 17.36
C LEU A 189 -11.74 -9.69 16.58
N GLU A 190 -12.59 -10.71 16.68
CA GLU A 190 -13.91 -10.76 16.06
C GLU A 190 -14.80 -9.64 16.61
N GLU A 191 -14.85 -9.48 17.93
CA GLU A 191 -15.63 -8.42 18.59
C GLU A 191 -15.08 -7.02 18.28
N TRP A 192 -13.77 -6.84 18.24
CA TRP A 192 -13.15 -5.58 17.81
C TRP A 192 -13.48 -5.26 16.35
N THR A 193 -13.42 -6.26 15.46
CA THR A 193 -13.75 -6.10 14.04
C THR A 193 -15.20 -5.68 13.88
N ARG A 194 -16.11 -6.38 14.55
CA ARG A 194 -17.55 -6.08 14.53
C ARG A 194 -17.84 -4.66 15.03
N THR A 195 -17.32 -4.28 16.21
CA THR A 195 -17.58 -2.95 16.79
C THR A 195 -16.91 -1.81 16.02
N THR A 196 -15.77 -2.06 15.38
CA THR A 196 -15.09 -1.07 14.52
C THR A 196 -15.79 -0.93 13.18
N PHE A 197 -16.29 -2.02 12.60
CA PHE A 197 -17.15 -2.00 11.44
C PHE A 197 -18.42 -1.19 11.69
N GLU A 198 -19.14 -1.45 12.79
CA GLU A 198 -20.39 -0.73 13.09
C GLU A 198 -20.18 0.78 13.21
N ARG A 199 -19.07 1.22 13.81
CA ARG A 199 -18.70 2.65 13.90
C ARG A 199 -18.43 3.29 12.54
N ASN A 200 -17.99 2.50 11.55
CA ASN A 200 -17.58 2.96 10.24
C ASN A 200 -18.57 2.57 9.12
N ARG A 201 -19.70 1.95 9.47
CA ARG A 201 -20.66 1.40 8.51
C ARG A 201 -21.17 2.45 7.52
N ASP A 202 -21.46 3.65 8.02
CA ASP A 202 -21.95 4.76 7.19
C ASP A 202 -20.86 5.30 6.26
N LEU A 203 -19.61 5.37 6.71
CA LEU A 203 -18.48 5.76 5.87
C LEU A 203 -18.25 4.74 4.75
N ILE A 204 -18.33 3.44 5.04
CA ILE A 204 -18.24 2.39 4.01
C ILE A 204 -19.35 2.56 2.96
N ALA A 205 -20.59 2.82 3.40
CA ALA A 205 -21.71 3.06 2.48
C ALA A 205 -21.50 4.32 1.62
N GLN A 206 -21.04 5.41 2.24
CA GLN A 206 -20.74 6.67 1.56
C GLN A 206 -19.64 6.51 0.53
N ARG A 207 -18.56 5.77 0.86
CA ARG A 207 -17.46 5.51 -0.06
C ARG A 207 -17.88 4.68 -1.26
N ARG A 208 -18.73 3.65 -1.06
CA ARG A 208 -19.36 2.93 -2.18
C ARG A 208 -20.16 3.88 -3.06
N ALA A 209 -21.02 4.71 -2.47
CA ALA A 209 -21.85 5.68 -3.21
C ALA A 209 -21.01 6.74 -3.97
N ASN A 210 -19.84 7.09 -3.44
CA ASN A 210 -18.89 8.01 -4.07
C ASN A 210 -17.99 7.33 -5.12
N GLY A 211 -18.23 6.07 -5.45
CA GLY A 211 -17.48 5.34 -6.48
C GLY A 211 -16.06 4.94 -6.08
N LEU A 212 -15.80 4.75 -4.79
CA LEU A 212 -14.50 4.32 -4.26
C LEU A 212 -14.37 2.80 -4.14
N VAL A 213 -15.45 2.05 -4.36
CA VAL A 213 -15.39 0.61 -4.59
C VAL A 213 -15.17 0.36 -6.08
N ARG A 214 -14.07 -0.30 -6.44
CA ARG A 214 -13.60 -0.49 -7.83
C ARG A 214 -13.08 -1.91 -8.04
N GLU A 215 -12.88 -2.33 -9.30
CA GLU A 215 -12.29 -3.65 -9.64
C GLU A 215 -10.76 -3.62 -9.44
N CYS A 216 -10.32 -3.50 -8.18
CA CYS A 216 -8.93 -3.36 -7.74
C CYS A 216 -8.09 -4.63 -8.00
N HIS A 217 -6.88 -4.69 -7.46
CA HIS A 217 -6.03 -5.88 -7.55
C HIS A 217 -6.55 -7.04 -6.69
N GLY A 218 -6.99 -6.73 -5.47
CA GLY A 218 -7.55 -7.68 -4.51
C GLY A 218 -6.50 -8.42 -3.67
N ASP A 219 -5.26 -8.56 -4.18
CA ASP A 219 -4.13 -9.26 -3.54
C ASP A 219 -2.81 -8.48 -3.64
N LEU A 220 -2.84 -7.17 -3.42
CA LEU A 220 -1.68 -6.29 -3.58
C LEU A 220 -0.69 -6.46 -2.42
N HIS A 221 0.33 -7.31 -2.57
CA HIS A 221 1.38 -7.54 -1.57
C HIS A 221 2.75 -7.79 -2.24
N LEU A 222 3.85 -7.82 -1.47
CA LEU A 222 5.21 -7.76 -2.03
C LEU A 222 5.55 -8.94 -2.95
N ALA A 223 5.07 -10.15 -2.66
CA ALA A 223 5.29 -11.30 -3.55
C ALA A 223 4.53 -11.22 -4.90
N ASN A 224 3.62 -10.24 -5.05
CA ASN A 224 2.88 -9.95 -6.27
C ASN A 224 3.39 -8.67 -6.97
N ILE A 225 4.61 -8.22 -6.62
CA ILE A 225 5.28 -7.05 -7.18
C ILE A 225 6.72 -7.44 -7.54
N THR A 226 7.14 -7.12 -8.76
CA THR A 226 8.50 -7.43 -9.26
C THR A 226 9.12 -6.25 -9.99
N VAL A 227 10.45 -6.26 -10.12
CA VAL A 227 11.13 -5.44 -11.12
C VAL A 227 11.27 -6.26 -12.40
N PHE A 228 10.55 -5.86 -13.44
CA PHE A 228 10.59 -6.48 -14.76
C PHE A 228 10.91 -5.42 -15.82
N ASN A 229 11.91 -5.67 -16.67
CA ASN A 229 12.42 -4.69 -17.64
C ASN A 229 12.71 -3.31 -17.03
N GLU A 230 13.39 -3.29 -15.87
CA GLU A 230 13.73 -2.07 -15.11
C GLU A 230 12.50 -1.28 -14.59
N GLN A 231 11.30 -1.86 -14.64
CA GLN A 231 10.06 -1.24 -14.19
C GLN A 231 9.39 -2.06 -13.08
N VAL A 232 8.78 -1.34 -12.14
CA VAL A 232 7.90 -1.97 -11.14
C VAL A 232 6.66 -2.51 -11.85
N THR A 233 6.40 -3.79 -11.69
CA THR A 233 5.29 -4.52 -12.31
C THR A 233 4.50 -5.24 -11.23
N VAL A 234 3.21 -4.93 -11.13
CA VAL A 234 2.25 -5.58 -10.22
C VAL A 234 1.52 -6.66 -10.99
N PHE A 235 1.46 -7.88 -10.46
CA PHE A 235 0.90 -9.04 -11.14
C PHE A 235 0.17 -9.98 -10.16
N ASP A 236 -0.49 -11.01 -10.69
CA ASP A 236 -1.30 -11.99 -9.96
C ASP A 236 -2.55 -11.41 -9.25
N CYS A 237 -3.29 -10.55 -9.96
CA CYS A 237 -4.61 -10.04 -9.53
C CYS A 237 -5.64 -11.17 -9.36
N ILE A 238 -6.47 -11.11 -8.31
CA ILE A 238 -7.49 -12.15 -8.03
C ILE A 238 -8.52 -12.24 -9.16
N GLU A 239 -8.46 -13.31 -9.95
CA GLU A 239 -9.36 -13.56 -11.07
C GLU A 239 -10.65 -14.26 -10.68
N PHE A 240 -10.62 -15.01 -9.58
CA PHE A 240 -11.61 -16.04 -9.35
C PHE A 240 -12.79 -15.67 -8.46
N ASN A 241 -12.69 -14.60 -7.69
CA ASN A 241 -13.72 -14.18 -6.75
C ASN A 241 -13.92 -12.66 -6.84
N GLU A 242 -15.02 -12.25 -7.48
CA GLU A 242 -15.37 -10.84 -7.66
C GLU A 242 -15.39 -10.06 -6.33
N PRO A 243 -16.06 -10.52 -5.26
CA PRO A 243 -16.01 -9.89 -3.94
C PRO A 243 -14.62 -9.55 -3.41
N PHE A 244 -13.58 -10.31 -3.77
CA PHE A 244 -12.21 -10.06 -3.28
C PHE A 244 -11.47 -8.97 -4.07
N ARG A 245 -11.94 -8.62 -5.27
CA ARG A 245 -11.35 -7.54 -6.10
C ARG A 245 -12.26 -6.31 -6.27
N TRP A 246 -13.58 -6.45 -6.13
CA TRP A 246 -14.52 -5.33 -6.09
C TRP A 246 -14.61 -4.77 -4.68
N ILE A 247 -13.57 -4.02 -4.31
CA ILE A 247 -13.33 -3.55 -2.95
C ILE A 247 -13.07 -2.05 -2.94
N ASP A 248 -13.13 -1.45 -1.76
CA ASP A 248 -12.65 -0.08 -1.57
C ASP A 248 -11.18 0.03 -1.96
N VAL A 249 -10.81 1.08 -2.69
CA VAL A 249 -9.43 1.35 -3.10
C VAL A 249 -8.45 1.40 -1.92
N ILE A 250 -8.89 1.86 -0.74
CA ILE A 250 -8.02 1.87 0.44
C ILE A 250 -7.83 0.46 1.03
N ASN A 251 -8.79 -0.46 0.83
CA ASN A 251 -8.63 -1.87 1.23
C ASN A 251 -7.62 -2.60 0.33
N ASP A 252 -7.50 -2.21 -0.94
CA ASP A 252 -6.44 -2.76 -1.80
C ASP A 252 -5.05 -2.30 -1.34
N LEU A 253 -4.90 -1.00 -1.05
CA LEU A 253 -3.65 -0.45 -0.49
C LEU A 253 -3.33 -1.03 0.90
N ALA A 254 -4.35 -1.24 1.74
CA ALA A 254 -4.18 -1.78 3.09
C ALA A 254 -3.44 -3.12 3.10
N PHE A 255 -3.58 -3.93 2.04
CA PHE A 255 -2.88 -5.19 1.94
C PHE A 255 -1.35 -4.98 1.82
N LEU A 256 -0.92 -4.07 0.93
CA LEU A 256 0.50 -3.77 0.76
C LEU A 256 1.11 -3.19 2.03
N LEU A 257 0.39 -2.27 2.68
CA LEU A 257 0.83 -1.65 3.93
C LEU A 257 0.96 -2.69 5.06
N MET A 258 -0.04 -3.55 5.21
CA MET A 258 -0.02 -4.63 6.20
C MET A 258 1.12 -5.63 5.92
N ASP A 259 1.39 -5.97 4.66
CA ASP A 259 2.48 -6.90 4.31
C ASP A 259 3.85 -6.32 4.68
N LEU A 260 4.09 -5.02 4.41
CA LEU A 260 5.30 -4.31 4.88
C LEU A 260 5.41 -4.30 6.41
N GLU A 261 4.33 -3.96 7.12
CA GLU A 261 4.29 -3.93 8.58
C GLU A 261 4.51 -5.31 9.20
N SER A 262 3.99 -6.37 8.58
CA SER A 262 4.25 -7.77 9.00
C SER A 262 5.72 -8.18 8.87
N ARG A 263 6.48 -7.44 8.07
CA ARG A 263 7.92 -7.62 7.83
C ARG A 263 8.77 -6.62 8.62
N GLN A 264 8.16 -5.88 9.55
CA GLN A 264 8.79 -4.84 10.37
C GLN A 264 9.25 -3.60 9.58
N GLU A 265 8.70 -3.40 8.38
CA GLU A 265 9.04 -2.29 7.47
C GLU A 265 8.11 -1.08 7.63
N SER A 266 7.81 -0.66 8.86
CA SER A 266 6.79 0.37 9.13
C SER A 266 7.12 1.73 8.48
N ALA A 267 8.40 2.10 8.43
CA ALA A 267 8.84 3.33 7.77
C ALA A 267 8.55 3.30 6.25
N LEU A 268 8.74 2.14 5.61
CA LEU A 268 8.44 1.93 4.20
C LEU A 268 6.92 1.86 3.94
N ALA A 269 6.15 1.27 4.85
CA ALA A 269 4.69 1.33 4.80
C ALA A 269 4.20 2.78 4.88
N ASN A 270 4.74 3.57 5.81
CA ASN A 270 4.40 5.00 5.92
C ASN A 270 4.78 5.79 4.66
N LEU A 271 5.92 5.48 4.03
CA LEU A 271 6.33 6.07 2.75
C LEU A 271 5.32 5.75 1.63
N VAL A 272 4.89 4.49 1.50
CA VAL A 272 3.87 4.07 0.52
C VAL A 272 2.56 4.80 0.77
N LEU A 273 2.10 4.86 2.02
CA LEU A 273 0.86 5.53 2.40
C LEU A 273 0.89 7.02 2.03
N ASN A 274 1.93 7.73 2.45
CA ASN A 274 2.06 9.16 2.17
C ASN A 274 2.18 9.44 0.67
N THR A 275 2.95 8.63 -0.06
CA THR A 275 3.04 8.76 -1.52
C THR A 275 1.67 8.55 -2.17
N TYR A 276 0.93 7.52 -1.78
CA TYR A 276 -0.42 7.28 -2.29
C TYR A 276 -1.37 8.46 -2.02
N LEU A 277 -1.34 9.00 -0.80
CA LEU A 277 -2.15 10.16 -0.39
C LEU A 277 -1.76 11.44 -1.14
N GLU A 278 -0.47 11.65 -1.41
CA GLU A 278 -0.02 12.79 -2.23
C GLU A 278 -0.63 12.74 -3.64
N TYR A 279 -0.84 11.57 -4.24
CA TYR A 279 -1.49 11.47 -5.55
C TYR A 279 -3.02 11.53 -5.45
N ARG A 280 -3.64 10.76 -4.56
CA ARG A 280 -5.12 10.64 -4.52
C ARG A 280 -5.85 11.66 -3.66
N GLY A 281 -5.23 12.15 -2.58
CA GLY A 281 -5.87 13.04 -1.61
C GLY A 281 -6.99 12.38 -0.79
N ASP A 282 -7.05 11.04 -0.74
CA ASP A 282 -8.11 10.28 -0.09
C ASP A 282 -7.88 10.15 1.42
N PHE A 283 -7.78 11.28 2.12
CA PHE A 283 -7.50 11.32 3.56
C PHE A 283 -8.68 10.81 4.41
N GLU A 284 -9.92 10.94 3.92
CA GLU A 284 -11.12 10.43 4.60
C GLU A 284 -11.08 8.90 4.75
N ALA A 285 -10.42 8.20 3.81
CA ALA A 285 -10.27 6.75 3.86
C ALA A 285 -9.50 6.24 5.08
N LEU A 286 -8.66 7.07 5.69
CA LEU A 286 -7.74 6.60 6.73
C LEU A 286 -8.45 6.18 8.01
N ALA A 287 -9.69 6.64 8.24
CA ALA A 287 -10.53 6.12 9.31
C ALA A 287 -10.87 4.63 9.15
N LEU A 288 -10.86 4.10 7.93
CA LEU A 288 -11.09 2.68 7.62
C LEU A 288 -9.80 1.85 7.59
N LEU A 289 -8.63 2.50 7.53
CA LEU A 289 -7.37 1.81 7.27
C LEU A 289 -7.02 0.76 8.36
N PRO A 290 -7.18 1.02 9.67
CA PRO A 290 -6.93 0.00 10.70
C PRO A 290 -7.82 -1.24 10.53
N LEU A 291 -9.11 -1.03 10.23
CA LEU A 291 -10.07 -2.12 10.02
C LEU A 291 -9.67 -2.98 8.81
N TYR A 292 -9.31 -2.35 7.69
CA TYR A 292 -8.90 -3.09 6.50
C TYR A 292 -7.54 -3.77 6.66
N LYS A 293 -6.56 -3.15 7.34
CA LYS A 293 -5.28 -3.81 7.65
C LYS A 293 -5.47 -5.02 8.55
N ALA A 294 -6.29 -4.91 9.60
CA ALA A 294 -6.64 -6.04 10.46
C ALA A 294 -7.34 -7.16 9.67
N TYR A 295 -8.29 -6.81 8.79
CA TYR A 295 -8.92 -7.76 7.88
C TYR A 295 -7.88 -8.49 7.01
N ARG A 296 -6.94 -7.77 6.39
CA ARG A 296 -5.89 -8.37 5.55
C ARG A 296 -4.93 -9.24 6.36
N ALA A 297 -4.56 -8.83 7.57
CA ALA A 297 -3.77 -9.66 8.48
C ALA A 297 -4.50 -10.97 8.80
N MET A 298 -5.81 -10.91 9.09
CA MET A 298 -6.61 -12.12 9.34
C MET A 298 -6.77 -13.01 8.10
N VAL A 299 -6.80 -12.45 6.89
CA VAL A 299 -6.72 -13.24 5.64
C VAL A 299 -5.40 -14.02 5.58
N ARG A 300 -4.26 -13.39 5.88
CA ARG A 300 -2.95 -14.08 5.90
C ARG A 300 -2.85 -15.11 7.02
N ALA A 301 -3.39 -14.81 8.20
CA ALA A 301 -3.49 -15.75 9.31
C ALA A 301 -4.27 -17.01 8.92
N LYS A 302 -5.43 -16.82 8.24
CA LYS A 302 -6.25 -17.92 7.71
C LYS A 302 -5.49 -18.78 6.71
N ILE A 303 -4.79 -18.15 5.76
CA ILE A 303 -4.03 -18.88 4.73
C ILE A 303 -2.93 -19.75 5.36
N ALA A 304 -2.26 -19.25 6.42
CA ALA A 304 -1.27 -20.03 7.16
C ALA A 304 -1.88 -21.31 7.76
N LEU A 305 -3.07 -21.21 8.38
CA LEU A 305 -3.78 -22.36 8.96
C LEU A 305 -4.31 -23.32 7.89
N PHE A 306 -4.82 -22.83 6.76
CA PHE A 306 -5.22 -23.71 5.64
C PHE A 306 -4.02 -24.49 5.10
N THR A 307 -2.86 -23.85 5.01
CA THR A 307 -1.63 -24.50 4.56
C THR A 307 -1.18 -25.58 5.56
N LEU A 308 -1.35 -25.35 6.86
CA LEU A 308 -1.01 -26.30 7.93
C LEU A 308 -1.76 -27.64 7.81
N GLY A 309 -2.94 -27.64 7.19
CA GLY A 309 -3.73 -28.83 6.89
C GLY A 309 -3.09 -29.77 5.87
N ASN A 310 -2.03 -29.37 5.17
CA ASN A 310 -1.34 -30.22 4.21
C ASN A 310 -0.60 -31.38 4.92
N PRO A 311 -0.90 -32.65 4.60
CA PRO A 311 -0.26 -33.81 5.24
C PRO A 311 1.23 -33.97 4.89
N SER A 312 1.73 -33.32 3.83
CA SER A 312 3.13 -33.44 3.41
C SER A 312 4.10 -32.59 4.24
N LEU A 313 3.59 -31.74 5.15
CA LEU A 313 4.42 -30.83 5.94
C LEU A 313 5.15 -31.54 7.08
N ASN A 314 6.43 -31.23 7.22
CA ASN A 314 7.25 -31.64 8.36
C ASN A 314 6.98 -30.76 9.60
N ASP A 315 7.44 -31.19 10.77
CA ASP A 315 7.17 -30.49 12.05
C ASP A 315 7.69 -29.05 12.08
N SER A 316 8.82 -28.76 11.43
CA SER A 316 9.37 -27.40 11.35
C SER A 316 8.51 -26.49 10.48
N GLU A 317 8.01 -26.99 9.35
CA GLU A 317 7.09 -26.25 8.48
C GLU A 317 5.76 -25.98 9.19
N ARG A 318 5.26 -26.97 9.95
CA ARG A 318 4.05 -26.83 10.76
C ARG A 318 4.20 -25.74 11.82
N GLU A 319 5.30 -25.75 12.57
CA GLU A 319 5.54 -24.70 13.58
C GLU A 319 5.73 -23.33 12.93
N GLY A 320 6.41 -23.26 11.78
CA GLY A 320 6.56 -22.03 11.01
C GLY A 320 5.21 -21.41 10.61
N LEU A 321 4.27 -22.21 10.10
CA LEU A 321 2.93 -21.75 9.73
C LEU A 321 2.11 -21.32 10.96
N MET A 322 2.22 -22.03 12.07
CA MET A 322 1.59 -21.60 13.32
C MET A 322 2.18 -20.28 13.84
N GLN A 323 3.48 -20.09 13.71
CA GLN A 323 4.12 -18.82 14.05
C GLN A 323 3.66 -17.69 13.12
N SER A 324 3.46 -17.95 11.81
CA SER A 324 2.85 -16.98 10.90
C SER A 324 1.44 -16.61 11.33
N TYR A 325 0.59 -17.58 11.69
CA TYR A 325 -0.74 -17.29 12.24
C TYR A 325 -0.65 -16.36 13.46
N ARG A 326 0.18 -16.71 14.46
CA ARG A 326 0.34 -15.91 15.69
C ARG A 326 0.80 -14.48 15.38
N SER A 327 1.74 -14.33 14.44
CA SER A 327 2.29 -13.03 14.07
C SER A 327 1.25 -12.13 13.38
N TYR A 328 0.45 -12.69 12.47
CA TYR A 328 -0.62 -11.94 11.82
C TYR A 328 -1.80 -11.63 12.75
N ALA A 329 -2.16 -12.55 13.66
CA ALA A 329 -3.18 -12.29 14.67
C ALA A 329 -2.73 -11.18 15.64
N GLN A 330 -1.47 -11.18 16.07
CA GLN A 330 -0.90 -10.10 16.87
C GLN A 330 -0.91 -8.77 16.11
N LEU A 331 -0.50 -8.78 14.84
CA LEU A 331 -0.52 -7.57 14.00
C LEU A 331 -1.95 -7.01 13.86
N ALA A 332 -2.96 -7.88 13.75
CA ALA A 332 -4.36 -7.46 13.74
C ALA A 332 -4.79 -6.80 15.07
N GLU A 333 -4.31 -7.30 16.21
CA GLU A 333 -4.55 -6.68 17.53
C GLU A 333 -3.86 -5.32 17.66
N ASP A 334 -2.65 -5.19 17.12
CA ASP A 334 -1.86 -3.96 17.17
C ASP A 334 -2.57 -2.81 16.44
N TYR A 335 -3.29 -3.08 15.34
CA TYR A 335 -4.15 -2.09 14.69
C TYR A 335 -5.36 -1.65 15.53
N GLY A 336 -5.72 -2.42 16.55
CA GLY A 336 -6.75 -2.07 17.51
C GLY A 336 -6.27 -1.18 18.65
N ALA A 337 -4.96 -0.92 18.76
CA ALA A 337 -4.39 -0.05 19.78
C ALA A 337 -4.88 1.40 19.62
N ILE A 338 -4.99 2.11 20.74
CA ILE A 338 -5.34 3.54 20.72
C ILE A 338 -4.08 4.32 20.34
N PRO A 339 -4.05 4.99 19.18
CA PRO A 339 -2.87 5.70 18.72
C PRO A 339 -2.62 6.99 19.51
N ASN A 340 -1.35 7.32 19.69
CA ASN A 340 -0.93 8.63 20.18
C ASN A 340 -0.96 9.62 19.01
N HIS A 341 -1.94 10.52 19.02
CA HIS A 341 -2.10 11.53 17.99
C HIS A 341 -1.62 12.90 18.49
N TYR A 342 -0.86 13.58 17.64
CA TYR A 342 -0.25 14.88 17.89
C TYR A 342 0.01 15.57 16.56
N LEU A 343 0.21 16.87 16.60
CA LEU A 343 0.42 17.70 15.42
C LEU A 343 1.82 18.32 15.43
N LEU A 344 2.56 18.08 14.36
CA LEU A 344 3.76 18.83 14.03
C LEU A 344 3.43 19.79 12.89
N ALA A 345 3.97 20.99 12.92
CA ALA A 345 3.93 21.89 11.78
C ALA A 345 5.32 22.47 11.54
N THR A 346 5.70 22.64 10.28
CA THR A 346 6.97 23.29 9.93
C THR A 346 6.78 24.78 9.74
N THR A 347 7.85 25.54 10.02
CA THR A 347 8.01 26.92 9.60
C THR A 347 9.46 27.14 9.15
N GLY A 348 9.66 27.99 8.16
CA GLY A 348 10.98 28.31 7.65
C GLY A 348 10.94 28.71 6.18
N LEU A 349 11.94 29.48 5.76
CA LEU A 349 12.04 30.01 4.40
C LEU A 349 12.22 28.90 3.34
N SER A 350 11.92 29.18 2.08
CA SER A 350 12.12 28.24 0.97
C SER A 350 13.54 27.71 0.94
N ALA A 351 13.66 26.40 0.68
CA ALA A 351 14.90 25.63 0.78
C ALA A 351 15.54 25.53 2.18
N SER A 352 14.86 25.87 3.28
CA SER A 352 15.38 25.65 4.65
C SER A 352 15.40 24.19 5.14
N GLY A 353 15.22 23.19 4.26
CA GLY A 353 15.21 21.77 4.66
C GLY A 353 13.88 21.22 5.23
N LYS A 354 12.78 21.99 5.28
CA LYS A 354 11.45 21.54 5.77
C LYS A 354 10.99 20.20 5.20
N THR A 355 11.10 20.04 3.89
CA THR A 355 10.65 18.83 3.18
C THR A 355 11.51 17.62 3.54
N CYS A 356 12.82 17.80 3.74
CA CYS A 356 13.70 16.74 4.22
C CYS A 356 13.39 16.37 5.67
N VAL A 357 13.24 17.37 6.55
CA VAL A 357 12.90 17.17 7.97
C VAL A 357 11.56 16.46 8.11
N SER A 358 10.52 16.93 7.42
CA SER A 358 9.18 16.35 7.51
C SER A 358 9.11 14.95 6.91
N ALA A 359 9.85 14.66 5.83
CA ALA A 359 9.96 13.31 5.29
C ALA A 359 10.65 12.35 6.28
N ALA A 360 11.78 12.75 6.85
CA ALA A 360 12.50 11.95 7.84
C ALA A 360 11.64 11.72 9.09
N MET A 361 10.99 12.76 9.62
CA MET A 361 10.07 12.61 10.76
C MET A 361 8.85 11.76 10.43
N SER A 362 8.31 11.84 9.21
CA SER A 362 7.21 10.97 8.76
C SER A 362 7.62 9.51 8.82
N ALA A 363 8.81 9.17 8.31
CA ALA A 363 9.33 7.81 8.34
C ALA A 363 9.61 7.33 9.78
N GLU A 364 10.22 8.17 10.60
CA GLU A 364 10.59 7.82 11.98
C GLU A 364 9.41 7.70 12.94
N LEU A 365 8.41 8.56 12.78
CA LEU A 365 7.29 8.69 13.72
C LEU A 365 5.96 8.21 13.13
N GLU A 366 6.00 7.62 11.93
CA GLU A 366 4.84 7.10 11.20
C GLU A 366 3.73 8.14 11.00
N LEU A 367 4.11 9.39 10.71
CA LEU A 367 3.19 10.51 10.58
C LEU A 367 2.46 10.48 9.24
N VAL A 368 1.23 10.98 9.21
CA VAL A 368 0.61 11.42 7.95
C VAL A 368 1.15 12.82 7.63
N ARG A 369 1.73 12.97 6.45
CA ARG A 369 2.40 14.18 6.01
C ARG A 369 1.53 14.96 5.03
N LEU A 370 1.14 16.16 5.43
CA LEU A 370 0.41 17.10 4.60
C LEU A 370 1.37 18.14 4.01
N ARG A 371 1.58 18.10 2.69
CA ARG A 371 2.46 19.05 2.00
C ARG A 371 1.66 20.18 1.39
N SER A 372 1.97 21.41 1.80
CA SER A 372 1.32 22.60 1.26
C SER A 372 1.47 22.74 -0.25
N ASP A 373 2.63 22.43 -0.83
CA ASP A 373 2.84 22.50 -2.28
C ASP A 373 1.99 21.47 -3.04
N VAL A 374 1.82 20.27 -2.51
CA VAL A 374 0.97 19.21 -3.11
C VAL A 374 -0.51 19.60 -3.04
N GLU A 375 -0.98 20.00 -1.86
CA GLU A 375 -2.38 20.35 -1.67
C GLU A 375 -2.77 21.65 -2.39
N ARG A 376 -1.84 22.59 -2.53
CA ARG A 376 -2.02 23.80 -3.35
C ARG A 376 -2.25 23.44 -4.82
N LYS A 377 -1.46 22.53 -5.37
CA LYS A 377 -1.64 22.01 -6.74
C LYS A 377 -2.97 21.27 -6.88
N ARG A 378 -3.31 20.42 -5.91
CA ARG A 378 -4.59 19.68 -5.90
C ARG A 378 -5.80 20.61 -5.95
N LEU A 379 -5.80 21.69 -5.16
CA LEU A 379 -6.87 22.69 -5.15
C LEU A 379 -7.07 23.38 -6.52
N HIS A 380 -6.07 23.30 -7.40
CA HIS A 380 -6.10 23.85 -8.76
C HIS A 380 -6.16 22.77 -9.85
N GLY A 381 -6.41 21.50 -9.49
CA GLY A 381 -6.56 20.39 -10.43
C GLY A 381 -5.25 19.90 -11.05
N LEU A 382 -4.11 20.18 -10.41
CA LEU A 382 -2.78 19.75 -10.85
C LEU A 382 -2.30 18.52 -10.06
N ALA A 383 -1.56 17.63 -10.72
CA ALA A 383 -0.88 16.53 -10.06
C ALA A 383 0.33 17.05 -9.24
N PRO A 384 0.84 16.27 -8.26
CA PRO A 384 1.90 16.73 -7.36
C PRO A 384 3.16 17.26 -8.06
N LEU A 385 3.53 16.64 -9.18
CA LEU A 385 4.74 16.96 -9.95
C LEU A 385 4.48 17.84 -11.18
N ASP A 386 3.24 18.25 -11.44
CA ASP A 386 2.93 19.14 -12.55
C ASP A 386 3.54 20.53 -12.31
N ASP A 387 4.07 21.15 -13.36
CA ASP A 387 4.53 22.54 -13.33
C ASP A 387 3.31 23.46 -13.41
N SER A 388 3.07 24.22 -12.34
CA SER A 388 1.94 25.15 -12.24
C SER A 388 2.10 26.38 -13.12
N LYS A 389 3.34 26.70 -13.54
CA LYS A 389 3.71 27.93 -14.26
C LYS A 389 3.32 29.23 -13.54
N SER A 390 3.04 29.15 -12.23
CA SER A 390 2.61 30.30 -11.44
C SER A 390 3.77 31.23 -11.15
N GLY A 391 3.54 32.53 -11.28
CA GLY A 391 4.47 33.56 -10.81
C GLY A 391 4.42 33.78 -9.29
N LEU A 392 5.39 34.53 -8.77
CA LEU A 392 5.40 34.97 -7.37
C LEU A 392 4.20 35.86 -7.05
N GLY A 393 3.40 35.47 -6.05
CA GLY A 393 2.25 36.26 -5.60
C GLY A 393 1.05 36.25 -6.55
N THR A 394 1.08 35.43 -7.60
CA THR A 394 0.01 35.26 -8.58
C THR A 394 -0.48 33.82 -8.58
N ASP A 395 -1.68 33.60 -9.12
CA ASP A 395 -2.28 32.27 -9.30
C ASP A 395 -2.25 31.43 -8.03
N LEU A 396 -1.54 30.30 -8.02
CA LEU A 396 -1.43 29.39 -6.88
C LEU A 396 -0.84 30.07 -5.64
N TYR A 397 -0.03 31.12 -5.80
CA TYR A 397 0.67 31.81 -4.71
C TYR A 397 0.07 33.19 -4.37
N SER A 398 -1.13 33.51 -4.87
CA SER A 398 -1.84 34.72 -4.44
C SER A 398 -2.15 34.69 -2.92
N PRO A 399 -2.38 35.85 -2.28
CA PRO A 399 -2.79 35.89 -0.88
C PRO A 399 -4.04 35.05 -0.60
N GLU A 400 -5.03 35.11 -1.49
CA GLU A 400 -6.30 34.37 -1.37
C GLU A 400 -6.08 32.86 -1.54
N ALA A 401 -5.31 32.43 -2.54
CA ALA A 401 -5.00 31.02 -2.76
C ALA A 401 -4.16 30.45 -1.61
N THR A 402 -3.27 31.26 -1.05
CA THR A 402 -2.49 30.90 0.14
C THR A 402 -3.39 30.71 1.35
N GLU A 403 -4.28 31.65 1.64
CA GLU A 403 -5.24 31.51 2.73
C GLU A 403 -6.11 30.25 2.57
N GLN A 404 -6.62 29.98 1.37
CA GLN A 404 -7.38 28.77 1.07
C GLN A 404 -6.58 27.49 1.31
N THR A 405 -5.31 27.46 0.88
CA THR A 405 -4.41 26.32 1.08
C THR A 405 -4.20 26.04 2.58
N TYR A 406 -3.90 27.06 3.39
CA TYR A 406 -3.69 26.85 4.82
C TYR A 406 -4.97 26.45 5.57
N LYS A 407 -6.14 26.99 5.18
CA LYS A 407 -7.43 26.54 5.72
C LYS A 407 -7.69 25.07 5.38
N HIS A 408 -7.44 24.67 4.14
CA HIS A 408 -7.58 23.28 3.69
C HIS A 408 -6.65 22.34 4.47
N LEU A 409 -5.37 22.69 4.63
CA LEU A 409 -4.42 21.92 5.45
C LEU A 409 -4.87 21.79 6.91
N ALA A 410 -5.40 22.87 7.50
CA ALA A 410 -5.93 22.84 8.86
C ALA A 410 -7.16 21.94 8.99
N THR A 411 -8.05 21.94 7.99
CA THR A 411 -9.20 21.02 7.92
C THR A 411 -8.74 19.56 7.82
N LEU A 412 -7.80 19.25 6.92
CA LEU A 412 -7.25 17.91 6.77
C LEU A 412 -6.55 17.43 8.05
N ALA A 413 -5.68 18.26 8.63
CA ALA A 413 -5.02 17.95 9.90
C ALA A 413 -6.05 17.66 10.99
N GLY A 414 -7.11 18.47 11.07
CA GLY A 414 -8.18 18.26 12.03
C GLY A 414 -8.91 16.93 11.85
N GLN A 415 -9.23 16.55 10.61
CA GLN A 415 -9.87 15.26 10.29
C GLN A 415 -8.96 14.08 10.67
N LEU A 416 -7.68 14.13 10.28
CA LEU A 416 -6.71 13.08 10.56
C LEU A 416 -6.49 12.87 12.06
N LEU A 417 -6.34 13.96 12.83
CA LEU A 417 -6.22 13.89 14.29
C LEU A 417 -7.48 13.29 14.93
N SER A 418 -8.67 13.63 14.42
CA SER A 418 -9.93 13.05 14.91
C SER A 418 -10.07 11.56 14.61
N SER A 419 -9.38 11.07 13.58
CA SER A 419 -9.22 9.64 13.29
C SER A 419 -8.08 8.97 14.10
N GLY A 420 -7.43 9.71 14.99
CA GLY A 420 -6.35 9.21 15.84
C GLY A 420 -4.98 9.16 15.17
N LEU A 421 -4.79 9.82 14.02
CA LEU A 421 -3.52 9.76 13.29
C LEU A 421 -2.61 10.92 13.67
N PRO A 422 -1.31 10.70 13.96
CA PRO A 422 -0.36 11.78 14.14
C PRO A 422 -0.02 12.41 12.79
N VAL A 423 0.11 13.74 12.78
CA VAL A 423 0.20 14.53 11.54
C VAL A 423 1.41 15.44 11.55
N ILE A 424 2.07 15.59 10.41
CA ILE A 424 3.02 16.66 10.16
C ILE A 424 2.59 17.52 8.97
N VAL A 425 2.51 18.83 9.17
CA VAL A 425 2.27 19.80 8.09
C VAL A 425 3.60 20.36 7.59
N ASP A 426 3.93 20.03 6.34
CA ASP A 426 5.07 20.56 5.58
C ASP A 426 4.65 21.84 4.83
N ALA A 427 4.88 22.99 5.45
CA ALA A 427 4.52 24.30 4.95
C ALA A 427 5.54 25.37 5.38
N ALA A 428 5.69 26.43 4.59
CA ALA A 428 6.58 27.52 4.95
C ALA A 428 6.14 28.25 6.23
N SER A 429 4.83 28.37 6.46
CA SER A 429 4.17 28.96 7.63
C SER A 429 4.88 30.22 8.11
N LEU A 430 5.03 31.19 7.21
CA LEU A 430 5.88 32.37 7.42
C LEU A 430 5.19 33.43 8.28
N LYS A 431 3.85 33.43 8.34
CA LYS A 431 3.05 34.40 9.11
C LYS A 431 2.50 33.78 10.39
N GLU A 432 2.34 34.60 11.43
CA GLU A 432 1.72 34.20 12.70
C GLU A 432 0.30 33.66 12.46
N SER A 433 -0.46 34.27 11.56
CA SER A 433 -1.81 33.83 11.21
C SER A 433 -1.85 32.41 10.62
N GLU A 434 -0.82 32.02 9.87
CA GLU A 434 -0.70 30.69 9.27
C GLU A 434 -0.34 29.65 10.35
N ARG A 435 0.66 29.95 11.19
CA ARG A 435 1.09 29.08 12.29
C ARG A 435 -0.02 28.87 13.32
N SER A 436 -0.77 29.93 13.62
CA SER A 436 -1.90 29.91 14.55
C SER A 436 -3.04 28.99 14.11
N LEU A 437 -3.22 28.73 12.80
CA LEU A 437 -4.23 27.78 12.33
C LEU A 437 -3.95 26.38 12.85
N PHE A 438 -2.70 25.93 12.76
CA PHE A 438 -2.30 24.60 13.21
C PHE A 438 -2.31 24.48 14.74
N ALA A 439 -1.81 25.48 15.45
CA ALA A 439 -1.88 25.52 16.91
C ALA A 439 -3.32 25.40 17.42
N LYS A 440 -4.27 26.14 16.80
CA LYS A 440 -5.70 26.06 17.13
C LYS A 440 -6.33 24.71 16.82
N VAL A 441 -5.93 24.05 15.73
CA VAL A 441 -6.39 22.68 15.43
C VAL A 441 -6.01 21.74 16.57
N ALA A 442 -4.76 21.80 17.03
CA ALA A 442 -4.29 20.97 18.12
C ALA A 442 -4.97 21.31 19.46
N GLU A 443 -5.08 22.60 19.77
CA GLU A 443 -5.75 23.10 21.00
C GLU A 443 -7.21 22.65 21.07
N ASN A 444 -7.97 22.82 19.98
CA ASN A 444 -9.40 22.45 19.92
C ASN A 444 -9.64 20.95 20.13
N GLN A 445 -8.65 20.11 19.85
CA GLN A 445 -8.73 18.65 20.04
C GLN A 445 -8.03 18.18 21.32
N GLY A 446 -7.32 19.07 22.03
CA GLY A 446 -6.60 18.73 23.26
C GLY A 446 -5.37 17.85 23.02
N VAL A 447 -4.68 18.04 21.90
CA VAL A 447 -3.57 17.15 21.47
C VAL A 447 -2.23 17.91 21.51
N PRO A 448 -1.09 17.23 21.71
CA PRO A 448 0.21 17.88 21.70
C PRO A 448 0.51 18.56 20.35
N PHE A 449 1.16 19.73 20.42
CA PHE A 449 1.61 20.49 19.25
C PHE A 449 3.08 20.89 19.38
N ALA A 450 3.83 20.78 18.28
CA ALA A 450 5.14 21.39 18.17
C ALA A 450 5.34 22.06 16.81
N LEU A 451 5.91 23.26 16.85
CA LEU A 451 6.33 24.00 15.67
C LEU A 451 7.81 23.73 15.39
N LEU A 452 8.14 23.26 14.19
CA LEU A 452 9.49 22.94 13.77
C LEU A 452 10.04 24.11 12.95
N HIS A 453 10.85 24.95 13.58
CA HIS A 453 11.52 26.05 12.88
C HIS A 453 12.79 25.54 12.23
N THR A 454 12.78 25.47 10.90
CA THR A 454 13.91 24.98 10.10
C THR A 454 14.72 26.14 9.54
N GLU A 455 16.03 26.09 9.76
CA GLU A 455 16.97 27.09 9.29
C GLU A 455 18.14 26.40 8.58
N ALA A 456 18.65 27.03 7.51
CA ALA A 456 19.90 26.67 6.85
C ALA A 456 20.60 27.95 6.36
N PRO A 457 21.94 27.95 6.28
CA PRO A 457 22.71 29.02 5.67
C PRO A 457 22.22 29.38 4.26
N GLU A 458 22.15 30.67 3.94
CA GLU A 458 21.60 31.15 2.66
C GLU A 458 22.32 30.55 1.44
N ASP A 459 23.65 30.46 1.48
CA ASP A 459 24.45 29.90 0.39
C ASP A 459 24.07 28.46 0.06
N LEU A 460 23.81 27.64 1.10
CA LEU A 460 23.36 26.25 0.92
C LEU A 460 21.94 26.20 0.34
N ARG A 461 21.05 27.08 0.81
CA ARG A 461 19.67 27.15 0.30
C ARG A 461 19.65 27.46 -1.20
N ARG A 462 20.47 28.41 -1.65
CA ARG A 462 20.59 28.74 -3.08
C ARG A 462 21.13 27.56 -3.88
N ASP A 463 22.15 26.86 -3.38
CA ASP A 463 22.69 25.66 -4.03
C ASP A 463 21.63 24.53 -4.14
N TRP A 464 20.86 24.30 -3.08
CA TRP A 464 19.79 23.30 -3.08
C TRP A 464 18.66 23.62 -4.06
N VAL A 465 18.28 24.90 -4.19
CA VAL A 465 17.30 25.32 -5.23
C VAL A 465 17.83 25.02 -6.63
N ARG A 466 19.11 25.33 -6.92
CA ARG A 466 19.71 25.08 -8.24
C ARG A 466 19.76 23.59 -8.60
N LYS A 467 19.98 22.72 -7.60
CA LYS A 467 20.12 21.27 -7.80
C LYS A 467 18.78 20.53 -7.84
N ARG A 468 17.70 21.14 -7.36
CA ARG A 468 16.38 20.50 -7.23
C ARG A 468 15.81 20.11 -8.60
N LYS A 469 15.32 18.87 -8.73
CA LYS A 469 14.58 18.37 -9.89
C LYS A 469 13.48 17.41 -9.40
N GLY A 470 12.32 17.41 -10.07
CA GLY A 470 11.27 16.42 -9.84
C GLY A 470 10.61 16.48 -8.45
N ASP A 471 10.47 17.67 -7.88
CA ASP A 471 9.77 17.88 -6.60
C ASP A 471 8.51 18.74 -6.78
N ALA A 472 7.55 18.61 -5.86
CA ALA A 472 6.32 19.39 -5.90
C ALA A 472 6.55 20.90 -5.64
N SER A 473 7.63 21.25 -4.92
CA SER A 473 7.95 22.62 -4.55
C SER A 473 8.62 23.40 -5.69
N GLU A 474 7.98 24.48 -6.12
CA GLU A 474 8.39 25.32 -7.26
C GLU A 474 9.22 26.55 -6.84
N ALA A 475 9.90 26.48 -5.69
CA ALA A 475 10.69 27.59 -5.19
C ALA A 475 11.85 27.96 -6.13
N THR A 476 11.91 29.25 -6.50
CA THR A 476 12.99 29.85 -7.32
C THR A 476 13.91 30.71 -6.44
N GLU A 477 15.09 31.10 -6.93
CA GLU A 477 15.96 32.05 -6.19
C GLU A 477 15.26 33.39 -5.91
N GLU A 478 14.44 33.87 -6.84
CA GLU A 478 13.62 35.07 -6.66
C GLU A 478 12.63 34.92 -5.49
N MET A 479 12.10 33.69 -5.28
CA MET A 479 11.24 33.38 -4.14
C MET A 479 12.01 33.45 -2.81
N LEU A 480 13.28 33.03 -2.79
CA LEU A 480 14.11 33.08 -1.59
C LEU A 480 14.30 34.52 -1.12
N ASP A 481 14.54 35.43 -2.06
CA ASP A 481 14.75 36.85 -1.78
C ASP A 481 13.46 37.51 -1.27
N ALA A 482 12.32 37.26 -1.93
CA ALA A 482 11.04 37.83 -1.55
C ALA A 482 10.58 37.39 -0.15
N GLN A 483 10.73 36.09 0.16
CA GLN A 483 10.23 35.51 1.41
C GLN A 483 10.93 36.05 2.67
N GLN A 484 12.16 36.57 2.58
CA GLN A 484 12.83 37.18 3.74
C GLN A 484 11.99 38.31 4.34
N THR A 485 11.25 39.04 3.50
CA THR A 485 10.38 40.14 3.94
C THR A 485 9.01 39.68 4.44
N TRP A 486 8.63 38.42 4.19
CA TRP A 486 7.33 37.85 4.56
C TRP A 486 7.35 37.11 5.89
N PHE A 487 8.54 36.75 6.38
CA PHE A 487 8.68 36.03 7.63
C PHE A 487 8.40 36.94 8.83
N GLU A 488 7.31 36.66 9.53
CA GLU A 488 6.97 37.30 10.79
C GLU A 488 7.70 36.56 11.94
N PRO A 489 8.51 37.26 12.76
CA PRO A 489 9.25 36.64 13.85
C PRO A 489 8.35 35.83 14.79
N LEU A 490 8.86 34.71 15.30
CA LEU A 490 8.14 33.90 16.28
C LEU A 490 7.81 34.72 17.54
N THR A 491 6.55 34.68 17.95
CA THR A 491 6.09 35.34 19.17
C THR A 491 6.68 34.68 20.43
N ALA A 492 6.52 35.32 21.59
CA ALA A 492 6.98 34.74 22.86
C ALA A 492 6.25 33.42 23.18
N ASP A 493 4.96 33.34 22.83
CA ASP A 493 4.13 32.16 23.01
C ASP A 493 4.57 31.04 22.07
N GLU A 494 4.77 31.35 20.78
CA GLU A 494 5.21 30.36 19.78
C GLU A 494 6.53 29.70 20.16
N LYS A 495 7.47 30.46 20.75
CA LYS A 495 8.76 29.94 21.21
C LYS A 495 8.64 28.87 22.29
N THR A 496 7.55 28.84 23.07
CA THR A 496 7.36 27.84 24.14
C THR A 496 7.14 26.43 23.61
N HIS A 497 6.64 26.30 22.38
CA HIS A 497 6.36 25.04 21.71
C HIS A 497 7.09 24.92 20.36
N THR A 498 8.18 25.69 20.17
CA THR A 498 9.01 25.62 18.97
C THR A 498 10.28 24.82 19.21
N ILE A 499 10.57 23.90 18.30
CA ILE A 499 11.86 23.20 18.21
C ILE A 499 12.65 23.81 17.05
N HIS A 500 13.83 24.34 17.36
CA HIS A 500 14.72 24.94 16.37
C HIS A 500 15.64 23.89 15.74
N LEU A 501 15.67 23.83 14.41
CA LEU A 501 16.40 22.83 13.63
C LEU A 501 17.36 23.51 12.66
N HIS A 502 18.66 23.29 12.87
CA HIS A 502 19.71 23.67 11.92
C HIS A 502 19.90 22.53 10.91
N THR A 503 19.37 22.72 9.71
CA THR A 503 19.25 21.66 8.69
C THR A 503 20.53 21.41 7.89
N ASP A 504 21.57 22.19 8.14
CA ASP A 504 22.95 21.93 7.74
C ASP A 504 23.64 20.86 8.63
N GLN A 505 23.01 20.46 9.74
CA GLN A 505 23.48 19.38 10.59
C GLN A 505 22.89 18.04 10.15
N GLU A 506 23.73 17.01 10.10
CA GLU A 506 23.31 15.65 9.79
C GLU A 506 22.42 15.09 10.91
N HIS A 507 21.43 14.27 10.53
CA HIS A 507 20.52 13.54 11.42
C HIS A 507 19.71 14.37 12.42
N VAL A 508 19.52 15.67 12.16
CA VAL A 508 18.78 16.56 13.07
C VAL A 508 17.31 16.16 13.23
N ALA A 509 16.70 15.61 12.18
CA ALA A 509 15.29 15.20 12.20
C ALA A 509 15.09 13.93 13.04
N GLU A 510 15.97 12.95 12.89
CA GLU A 510 15.99 11.69 13.62
C GLU A 510 16.23 11.93 15.10
N ALA A 511 17.19 12.80 15.45
CA ALA A 511 17.45 13.17 16.84
C ALA A 511 16.24 13.84 17.52
N VAL A 512 15.45 14.64 16.77
CA VAL A 512 14.22 15.23 17.30
C VAL A 512 13.08 14.23 17.35
N ALA A 513 12.96 13.35 16.37
CA ALA A 513 12.00 12.25 16.40
C ALA A 513 12.21 11.36 17.64
N ASP A 514 13.46 11.04 17.99
CA ASP A 514 13.77 10.28 19.20
C ASP A 514 13.35 11.01 20.48
N ARG A 515 13.51 12.33 20.54
CA ARG A 515 13.04 13.13 21.69
C ARG A 515 11.52 13.15 21.79
N ILE A 516 10.82 13.27 20.66
CA ILE A 516 9.36 13.22 20.60
C ILE A 516 8.87 11.84 21.06
N ARG A 517 9.48 10.76 20.56
CA ARG A 517 9.21 9.37 20.99
C ARG A 517 9.36 9.21 22.50
N GLN A 518 10.45 9.68 23.07
CA GLN A 518 10.67 9.63 24.53
C GLN A 518 9.66 10.47 25.32
N HIS A 519 9.33 11.67 24.83
CA HIS A 519 8.43 12.59 25.52
C HIS A 519 6.98 12.09 25.52
N LEU A 520 6.53 11.53 24.40
CA LEU A 520 5.18 11.02 24.22
C LEU A 520 5.02 9.54 24.60
N GLY A 521 6.11 8.88 25.03
CA GLY A 521 6.10 7.46 25.36
C GLY A 521 5.73 6.57 24.18
N LEU A 522 6.13 6.95 22.96
CA LEU A 522 5.90 6.12 21.77
C LEU A 522 6.81 4.89 21.84
N GLY A 523 6.37 3.80 21.19
CA GLY A 523 7.13 2.55 21.12
C GLY A 523 8.54 2.72 20.55
N PRO A 524 9.45 1.76 20.79
CA PRO A 524 10.79 1.79 20.24
C PRO A 524 10.75 1.81 18.69
N ARG A 525 11.79 2.37 18.07
CA ARG A 525 11.97 2.37 16.62
C ARG A 525 11.90 0.93 16.11
N SER A 526 11.10 0.67 15.07
CA SER A 526 11.17 -0.58 14.30
C SER A 526 12.61 -0.72 13.80
N SER A 527 13.30 -1.78 14.24
CA SER A 527 14.68 -2.02 13.84
C SER A 527 14.71 -2.38 12.36
N SER A 528 15.28 -1.48 11.55
CA SER A 528 15.62 -1.69 10.13
C SER A 528 16.58 -2.86 9.93
#